data_AF-A0A4U5ML64-F1
#
_entry.id   AF-A0A4U5ML64-F1
#
_cell.length_a   1.000
_cell.length_b   1.000
_cell.length_c   1.000
_cell.angle_alpha   90.00
_cell.angle_beta   90.00
_cell.angle_gamma   90.00
#
_symmetry.space_group_name_H-M   'P 1'
#
loop_
_entity.id
_entity.type
_entity.pdbx_description
1 polymer ?
#
loop_
_entity_poly.entity_id
_entity_poly.type
_entity_poly.pdbx_seq_one_letter_code
_entity_poly.pdbx_strand_id
1 'polypeptide(L)'
;MDHIPLDFIDHVSLLFAPDITHLREFRKISGIYNYFAEGSLNHGHTTAILIRDGKVVNVCDYDNAAAITTRQPARFKRSTFVILSKNDDTAKINVNLFERIFRCRGMFGLTIGSCILGKTWLDFISTWKTLIRVSITVPFNAAMSNLLDKLVQGGHLKTLSFRTAVYGPKEIGHACDLLKQSQFRVLRIFHFKQELYDASMKLWERGRSDLTNKKIEFFNFTPHQIKDTRKADITRKNTNTVVCKFEEETGIVSRLTFIYNLAKADTQDIAVVVLADRLNLTFK
;
A
#
# COMPACT_ATOMS: atom_id res chain seq x y z
N MET A 1 -20.71 22.83 -9.89
CA MET A 1 -20.04 21.51 -9.86
C MET A 1 -19.41 21.40 -8.50
N ASP A 2 -19.96 20.56 -7.64
CA ASP A 2 -19.56 20.54 -6.24
C ASP A 2 -18.13 20.02 -6.09
N HIS A 3 -17.34 20.74 -5.31
CA HIS A 3 -15.93 20.44 -5.13
C HIS A 3 -15.78 19.21 -4.24
N ILE A 4 -15.64 18.03 -4.85
CA ILE A 4 -15.21 16.82 -4.15
C ILE A 4 -13.89 17.15 -3.41
N PRO A 5 -13.82 17.00 -2.09
CA PRO A 5 -12.60 17.26 -1.34
C PRO A 5 -11.45 16.41 -1.90
N LEU A 6 -10.30 17.03 -2.15
CA LEU A 6 -9.09 16.31 -2.58
C LEU A 6 -8.75 15.20 -1.58
N ASP A 7 -8.95 15.47 -0.29
CA ASP A 7 -8.79 14.51 0.81
C ASP A 7 -9.64 13.25 0.63
N PHE A 8 -10.85 13.33 0.04
CA PHE A 8 -11.67 12.15 -0.25
C PHE A 8 -11.07 11.32 -1.40
N ILE A 9 -10.59 11.96 -2.46
CA ILE A 9 -9.94 11.30 -3.60
C ILE A 9 -8.65 10.62 -3.16
N ASP A 10 -7.89 11.27 -2.27
CA ASP A 10 -6.70 10.69 -1.65
C ASP A 10 -7.09 9.57 -0.68
N HIS A 11 -8.12 9.72 0.17
CA HIS A 11 -8.56 8.68 1.09
C HIS A 11 -9.01 7.40 0.35
N VAL A 12 -9.81 7.56 -0.70
CA VAL A 12 -10.14 6.52 -1.70
C VAL A 12 -8.84 5.90 -2.23
N SER A 13 -7.98 6.68 -2.88
CA SER A 13 -6.75 6.17 -3.52
C SER A 13 -5.80 5.47 -2.54
N LEU A 14 -5.74 5.91 -1.29
CA LEU A 14 -4.90 5.37 -0.21
C LEU A 14 -5.47 4.09 0.42
N LEU A 15 -6.80 3.96 0.56
CA LEU A 15 -7.43 2.76 1.10
C LEU A 15 -7.29 1.54 0.17
N PHE A 16 -7.21 1.76 -1.16
CA PHE A 16 -7.29 0.67 -2.14
C PHE A 16 -5.96 -0.02 -2.50
N ALA A 17 -4.92 0.10 -1.67
CA ALA A 17 -3.71 -0.69 -1.82
C ALA A 17 -3.84 -2.08 -1.15
N PRO A 18 -3.95 -3.21 -1.86
CA PRO A 18 -4.33 -3.45 -3.25
C PRO A 18 -5.69 -4.18 -3.33
N ASP A 19 -6.49 -4.15 -2.26
CA ASP A 19 -7.54 -5.14 -2.01
C ASP A 19 -8.89 -4.68 -2.58
N ILE A 20 -9.17 -5.14 -3.81
CA ILE A 20 -10.38 -4.84 -4.59
C ILE A 20 -11.67 -5.23 -3.84
N THR A 21 -11.56 -6.12 -2.84
CA THR A 21 -12.62 -6.53 -1.91
C THR A 21 -13.39 -5.34 -1.34
N HIS A 22 -12.69 -4.26 -0.93
CA HIS A 22 -13.35 -3.08 -0.39
C HIS A 22 -14.14 -2.30 -1.45
N LEU A 23 -13.69 -2.26 -2.71
CA LEU A 23 -14.36 -1.52 -3.80
C LEU A 23 -15.77 -2.04 -4.12
N ARG A 24 -16.11 -3.29 -3.76
CA ARG A 24 -17.48 -3.82 -3.91
C ARG A 24 -18.48 -3.11 -2.99
N GLU A 25 -18.04 -2.70 -1.80
CA GLU A 25 -18.88 -1.94 -0.86
C GLU A 25 -19.16 -0.51 -1.35
N PHE A 26 -18.29 0.06 -2.22
CA PHE A 26 -18.48 1.41 -2.75
C PHE A 26 -19.64 1.52 -3.74
N ARG A 27 -20.12 0.40 -4.30
CA ARG A 27 -21.39 0.35 -5.07
C ARG A 27 -22.62 0.70 -4.24
N LYS A 28 -22.50 0.78 -2.90
CA LYS A 28 -23.55 1.21 -1.97
C LYS A 28 -23.58 2.73 -1.75
N ILE A 29 -22.56 3.45 -2.22
CA ILE A 29 -22.55 4.92 -2.20
C ILE A 29 -23.34 5.42 -3.42
N SER A 30 -24.06 6.53 -3.30
CA SER A 30 -24.88 7.10 -4.37
C SER A 30 -24.18 8.24 -5.12
N GLY A 31 -24.77 8.64 -6.26
CA GLY A 31 -24.42 9.86 -6.98
C GLY A 31 -22.98 9.91 -7.50
N ILE A 32 -22.36 11.10 -7.42
CA ILE A 32 -21.04 11.37 -7.99
C ILE A 32 -19.93 10.49 -7.39
N TYR A 33 -20.08 10.07 -6.14
CA TYR A 33 -19.12 9.20 -5.47
C TYR A 33 -19.14 7.77 -6.03
N ASN A 34 -20.30 7.23 -6.41
CA ASN A 34 -20.37 5.95 -7.13
C ASN A 34 -19.64 6.05 -8.47
N TYR A 35 -19.89 7.11 -9.23
CA TYR A 35 -19.24 7.34 -10.52
C TYR A 35 -17.71 7.37 -10.41
N PHE A 36 -17.15 8.00 -9.37
CA PHE A 36 -15.70 7.98 -9.14
C PHE A 36 -15.19 6.62 -8.64
N ALA A 37 -15.95 5.88 -7.83
CA ALA A 37 -15.59 4.54 -7.38
C ALA A 37 -15.60 3.51 -8.53
N GLU A 38 -16.68 3.48 -9.32
CA GLU A 38 -16.80 2.66 -10.53
C GLU A 38 -15.77 3.06 -11.59
N GLY A 39 -15.55 4.35 -11.80
CA GLY A 39 -14.50 4.85 -12.69
C GLY A 39 -13.10 4.40 -12.25
N SER A 40 -12.82 4.42 -10.95
CA SER A 40 -11.55 3.92 -10.38
C SER A 40 -11.44 2.39 -10.38
N LEU A 41 -12.56 1.67 -10.37
CA LEU A 41 -12.65 0.21 -10.55
C LEU A 41 -12.37 -0.21 -12.00
N ASN A 42 -12.98 0.48 -12.96
CA ASN A 42 -13.02 0.07 -14.37
C ASN A 42 -11.89 0.71 -15.21
N HIS A 43 -11.40 1.88 -14.81
CA HIS A 43 -10.38 2.66 -15.53
C HIS A 43 -9.21 3.09 -14.62
N GLY A 44 -9.17 2.53 -13.41
CA GLY A 44 -8.04 2.70 -12.50
C GLY A 44 -6.76 2.14 -13.10
N HIS A 45 -5.71 2.95 -13.12
CA HIS A 45 -4.43 2.56 -13.71
C HIS A 45 -3.23 3.06 -12.91
N THR A 46 -2.08 2.50 -13.23
CA THR A 46 -0.80 2.71 -12.58
C THR A 46 0.28 2.92 -13.64
N THR A 47 0.93 4.08 -13.61
CA THR A 47 2.09 4.34 -14.48
C THR A 47 3.36 3.82 -13.81
N ALA A 48 4.14 2.98 -14.49
CA ALA A 48 5.51 2.67 -14.13
C ALA A 48 6.48 3.41 -15.05
N ILE A 49 7.52 4.03 -14.48
CA ILE A 49 8.55 4.79 -15.18
C ILE A 49 9.90 4.16 -14.83
N LEU A 50 10.53 3.49 -15.80
CA LEU A 50 11.86 2.92 -15.63
C LEU A 50 12.91 3.99 -15.92
N ILE A 51 13.71 4.32 -14.91
CA ILE A 51 14.85 5.23 -15.01
C ILE A 51 16.15 4.45 -14.81
N ARG A 52 17.04 4.55 -15.79
CA ARG A 52 18.35 3.91 -15.84
C ARG A 52 19.36 4.89 -16.41
N ASP A 53 20.54 4.94 -15.80
CA ASP A 53 21.63 5.85 -16.15
C ASP A 53 21.14 7.33 -16.25
N GLY A 54 20.22 7.71 -15.35
CA GLY A 54 19.58 9.03 -15.28
C GLY A 54 18.50 9.32 -16.32
N LYS A 55 18.21 8.37 -17.22
CA LYS A 55 17.30 8.55 -18.37
C LYS A 55 16.05 7.68 -18.22
N VAL A 56 14.91 8.18 -18.72
CA VAL A 56 13.71 7.34 -18.88
C VAL A 56 13.98 6.36 -20.01
N VAL A 57 13.96 5.07 -19.70
CA VAL A 57 14.13 3.98 -20.68
C VAL A 57 12.79 3.39 -21.10
N ASN A 58 11.80 3.40 -20.21
CA ASN A 58 10.46 2.90 -20.52
C ASN A 58 9.40 3.58 -19.65
N VAL A 59 8.18 3.73 -20.20
CA VAL A 59 6.98 4.13 -19.48
C VAL A 59 5.87 3.15 -19.86
N CYS A 60 5.21 2.54 -18.89
CA CYS A 60 4.09 1.63 -19.11
C CYS A 60 2.94 1.95 -18.16
N ASP A 61 1.72 2.04 -18.69
CA ASP A 61 0.50 2.15 -17.89
C ASP A 61 -0.16 0.78 -17.77
N TYR A 62 -0.41 0.36 -16.54
CA TYR A 62 -1.09 -0.89 -16.21
C TYR A 62 -2.48 -0.61 -15.66
N ASP A 63 -3.50 -1.33 -16.12
CA ASP A 63 -4.83 -1.27 -15.52
C ASP A 63 -4.91 -2.03 -14.17
N ASN A 64 -6.11 -2.09 -13.60
CA ASN A 64 -6.36 -2.82 -12.35
C ASN A 64 -6.19 -4.35 -12.47
N ALA A 65 -6.19 -4.92 -13.68
CA ALA A 65 -5.89 -6.33 -13.95
C ALA A 65 -4.38 -6.57 -14.25
N ALA A 66 -3.56 -5.52 -14.15
CA ALA A 66 -2.15 -5.48 -14.52
C ALA A 66 -1.87 -5.74 -16.02
N ALA A 67 -2.88 -5.57 -16.89
CA ALA A 67 -2.66 -5.56 -18.33
C ALA A 67 -2.01 -4.24 -18.77
N ILE A 68 -1.10 -4.30 -19.75
CA ILE A 68 -0.48 -3.10 -20.32
C ILE A 68 -1.53 -2.38 -21.18
N THR A 69 -1.67 -1.07 -20.99
CA THR A 69 -2.63 -0.23 -21.69
C THR A 69 -1.94 1.02 -22.27
N THR A 70 -2.50 1.58 -23.34
CA THR A 70 -1.91 2.72 -24.07
C THR A 70 -2.70 4.01 -23.94
N ARG A 71 -3.93 3.96 -23.40
CA ARG A 71 -4.82 5.11 -23.22
C ARG A 71 -5.67 4.89 -21.97
N GLN A 72 -5.39 5.66 -20.90
CA GLN A 72 -6.22 5.68 -19.69
C GLN A 72 -6.54 7.12 -19.28
N PRO A 73 -7.75 7.41 -18.75
CA PRO A 73 -8.10 8.76 -18.34
C PRO A 73 -7.29 9.17 -17.09
N ALA A 74 -6.45 10.20 -17.21
CA ALA A 74 -5.57 10.65 -16.12
C ALA A 74 -6.28 10.96 -14.78
N ARG A 75 -7.59 11.26 -14.82
CA ARG A 75 -8.45 11.43 -13.63
C ARG A 75 -8.59 10.18 -12.76
N PHE A 76 -8.38 8.99 -13.31
CA PHE A 76 -8.44 7.70 -12.61
C PHE A 76 -7.04 7.11 -12.38
N LYS A 77 -5.99 7.94 -12.46
CA LYS A 77 -4.62 7.52 -12.17
C LYS A 77 -4.47 7.25 -10.68
N ARG A 78 -4.28 5.96 -10.33
CA ARG A 78 -4.18 5.49 -8.95
C ARG A 78 -2.80 5.68 -8.38
N SER A 79 -1.76 5.47 -9.20
CA SER A 79 -0.37 5.59 -8.73
C SER A 79 0.65 5.86 -9.85
N THR A 80 1.82 6.37 -9.44
CA THR A 80 3.04 6.44 -10.25
C THR A 80 4.15 5.70 -9.52
N PHE A 81 4.76 4.70 -10.15
CA PHE A 81 5.97 4.04 -9.66
C PHE A 81 7.18 4.45 -10.49
N VAL A 82 8.19 5.02 -9.84
CA VAL A 82 9.53 5.14 -10.43
C VAL A 82 10.30 3.86 -10.11
N ILE A 83 10.89 3.24 -11.13
CA ILE A 83 11.77 2.09 -10.99
C ILE A 83 13.19 2.56 -11.31
N LEU A 84 14.07 2.55 -10.31
CA LEU A 84 15.48 2.92 -10.49
C LEU A 84 16.34 1.66 -10.70
N SER A 85 17.09 1.61 -11.79
CA SER A 85 17.99 0.49 -12.10
C SER A 85 19.27 1.01 -12.73
N LYS A 86 20.43 0.79 -12.10
CA LYS A 86 21.74 1.38 -12.46
C LYS A 86 21.66 2.91 -12.51
N ASN A 87 21.76 3.56 -11.36
CA ASN A 87 21.81 5.02 -11.28
C ASN A 87 22.88 5.40 -10.25
N ASP A 88 24.15 5.29 -10.66
CA ASP A 88 25.30 5.68 -9.85
C ASP A 88 25.46 7.21 -9.78
N ASP A 89 26.56 7.68 -9.18
CA ASP A 89 26.86 9.11 -9.08
C ASP A 89 27.30 9.77 -10.40
N THR A 90 27.53 9.01 -11.48
CA THR A 90 27.75 9.55 -12.83
C THR A 90 26.42 9.84 -13.56
N ALA A 91 25.36 9.13 -13.19
CA ALA A 91 24.02 9.28 -13.75
C ALA A 91 23.37 10.60 -13.29
N LYS A 92 23.30 11.59 -14.18
CA LYS A 92 22.69 12.90 -13.88
C LYS A 92 21.19 12.80 -13.58
N ILE A 93 20.76 13.41 -12.48
CA ILE A 93 19.34 13.53 -12.11
C ILE A 93 18.67 14.59 -12.99
N ASN A 94 17.64 14.19 -13.75
CA ASN A 94 16.80 15.13 -14.48
C ASN A 94 15.73 15.72 -13.55
N VAL A 95 16.03 16.85 -12.89
CA VAL A 95 15.13 17.51 -11.93
C VAL A 95 13.77 17.84 -12.56
N ASN A 96 13.75 18.38 -13.79
CA ASN A 96 12.52 18.74 -14.51
C ASN A 96 11.59 17.53 -14.77
N LEU A 97 12.17 16.35 -15.01
CA LEU A 97 11.41 15.10 -15.09
C LEU A 97 10.76 14.76 -13.75
N PHE A 98 11.52 14.84 -12.65
CA PHE A 98 11.02 14.52 -11.32
C PHE A 98 9.96 15.51 -10.84
N GLU A 99 10.09 16.81 -11.12
CA GLU A 99 9.01 17.77 -10.87
C GLU A 99 7.71 17.39 -11.58
N ARG A 100 7.77 16.95 -12.84
CA ARG A 100 6.59 16.48 -13.57
C ARG A 100 5.99 15.20 -12.97
N ILE A 101 6.84 14.31 -12.46
CA ILE A 101 6.42 13.09 -11.76
C ILE A 101 5.74 13.43 -10.43
N PHE A 102 6.30 14.35 -9.63
CA PHE A 102 5.71 14.75 -8.34
C PHE A 102 4.40 15.53 -8.48
N ARG A 103 4.15 16.15 -9.63
CA ARG A 103 2.86 16.78 -9.98
C ARG A 103 1.79 15.77 -10.46
N CYS A 104 2.13 14.49 -10.63
CA CYS A 104 1.14 13.46 -10.99
C CYS A 104 0.23 13.15 -9.80
N ARG A 105 -1.07 12.97 -10.08
CA ARG A 105 -2.06 12.53 -9.08
C ARG A 105 -1.86 11.06 -8.67
N GLY A 106 -2.40 10.73 -7.50
CA GLY A 106 -2.41 9.37 -6.95
C GLY A 106 -1.17 9.05 -6.11
N MET A 107 -1.06 7.78 -5.70
CA MET A 107 0.03 7.31 -4.84
C MET A 107 1.39 7.40 -5.56
N PHE A 108 2.37 8.04 -4.95
CA PHE A 108 3.75 8.01 -5.45
C PHE A 108 4.57 6.89 -4.79
N GLY A 109 5.28 6.12 -5.61
CA GLY A 109 6.06 4.97 -5.16
C GLY A 109 7.39 4.80 -5.88
N LEU A 110 8.32 4.11 -5.20
CA LEU A 110 9.67 3.82 -5.67
C LEU A 110 9.92 2.31 -5.67
N THR A 111 10.54 1.81 -6.72
CA THR A 111 11.16 0.48 -6.76
C THR A 111 12.68 0.62 -6.96
N ILE A 112 13.45 0.10 -6.02
CA ILE A 112 14.91 0.04 -6.11
C ILE A 112 15.30 -1.32 -6.73
N GLY A 113 15.66 -1.25 -8.02
CA GLY A 113 15.97 -2.39 -8.90
C GLY A 113 17.46 -2.52 -9.22
N SER A 114 18.35 -1.91 -8.44
CA SER A 114 19.80 -2.08 -8.52
C SER A 114 20.45 -1.72 -7.18
N CYS A 115 21.49 -2.46 -6.80
CA CYS A 115 22.36 -2.11 -5.67
C CYS A 115 23.33 -0.95 -6.00
N ILE A 116 23.45 -0.60 -7.28
CA ILE A 116 24.28 0.50 -7.79
C ILE A 116 23.41 1.77 -7.84
N LEU A 117 23.17 2.33 -6.66
CA LEU A 117 22.45 3.59 -6.46
C LEU A 117 23.39 4.58 -5.78
N GLY A 118 23.79 5.62 -6.50
CA GLY A 118 24.80 6.60 -6.06
C GLY A 118 24.35 7.43 -4.85
N LYS A 119 25.30 7.99 -4.11
CA LYS A 119 25.00 8.85 -2.95
C LYS A 119 24.10 10.02 -3.33
N THR A 120 24.34 10.65 -4.46
CA THR A 120 23.56 11.77 -5.00
C THR A 120 22.11 11.38 -5.23
N TRP A 121 21.87 10.15 -5.72
CA TRP A 121 20.52 9.61 -5.88
C TRP A 121 19.86 9.29 -4.55
N LEU A 122 20.57 8.69 -3.60
CA LEU A 122 20.05 8.38 -2.25
C LEU A 122 19.67 9.65 -1.48
N ASP A 123 20.52 10.68 -1.55
CA ASP A 123 20.25 11.99 -0.95
C ASP A 123 19.06 12.65 -1.63
N PHE A 124 18.97 12.65 -2.97
CA PHE A 124 17.81 13.16 -3.70
C PHE A 124 16.50 12.43 -3.33
N ILE A 125 16.49 11.10 -3.30
CA ILE A 125 15.31 10.30 -2.92
C ILE A 125 14.87 10.62 -1.49
N SER A 126 15.81 10.88 -0.57
CA SER A 126 15.47 11.22 0.81
C SER A 126 14.73 12.56 0.97
N THR A 127 14.66 13.40 -0.08
CA THR A 127 13.85 14.62 -0.11
C THR A 127 12.39 14.40 -0.52
N TRP A 128 12.02 13.21 -0.99
CA TRP A 128 10.71 12.94 -1.63
C TRP A 128 9.59 12.79 -0.60
N LYS A 129 9.12 13.90 0.01
CA LYS A 129 8.06 13.91 1.05
C LYS A 129 6.74 13.23 0.67
N THR A 130 6.47 13.08 -0.64
CA THR A 130 5.27 12.40 -1.17
C THR A 130 5.45 10.88 -1.37
N LEU A 131 6.63 10.32 -1.08
CA LEU A 131 6.96 8.91 -1.31
C LEU A 131 6.30 7.99 -0.28
N ILE A 132 5.07 7.57 -0.55
CA ILE A 132 4.29 6.74 0.39
C ILE A 132 4.51 5.23 0.22
N ARG A 133 5.22 4.78 -0.82
CA ARG A 133 5.48 3.36 -1.05
C ARG A 133 6.89 3.06 -1.57
N VAL A 134 7.58 2.12 -0.94
CA VAL A 134 8.92 1.66 -1.36
C VAL A 134 8.92 0.14 -1.55
N SER A 135 9.57 -0.32 -2.62
CA SER A 135 9.79 -1.72 -2.94
C SER A 135 11.27 -1.94 -3.25
N ILE A 136 11.89 -2.93 -2.64
CA ILE A 136 13.33 -3.21 -2.77
C ILE A 136 13.49 -4.63 -3.34
N THR A 137 14.04 -4.75 -4.55
CA THR A 137 14.17 -6.03 -5.29
C THR A 137 15.61 -6.54 -5.36
N VAL A 138 16.51 -5.94 -4.60
CA VAL A 138 17.96 -6.22 -4.64
C VAL A 138 18.50 -6.43 -3.24
N PRO A 139 19.67 -7.10 -3.07
CA PRO A 139 20.33 -7.24 -1.78
C PRO A 139 20.56 -5.89 -1.11
N PHE A 140 20.34 -5.84 0.21
CA PHE A 140 20.66 -4.65 0.99
C PHE A 140 22.17 -4.43 1.09
N ASN A 141 22.57 -3.17 0.98
CA ASN A 141 23.90 -2.67 1.31
C ASN A 141 23.77 -1.49 2.26
N ALA A 142 24.87 -1.04 2.87
CA ALA A 142 24.86 0.04 3.86
C ALA A 142 24.17 1.33 3.34
N ALA A 143 24.31 1.63 2.05
CA ALA A 143 23.73 2.81 1.44
C ALA A 143 22.19 2.72 1.34
N MET A 144 21.65 1.55 1.01
CA MET A 144 20.21 1.26 1.05
C MET A 144 19.65 1.22 2.47
N SER A 145 20.38 0.65 3.43
CA SER A 145 19.98 0.66 4.83
C SER A 145 19.92 2.09 5.37
N ASN A 146 20.87 2.96 4.99
CA ASN A 146 20.88 4.38 5.35
C ASN A 146 19.74 5.17 4.68
N LEU A 147 19.32 4.79 3.47
CA LEU A 147 18.10 5.35 2.87
C LEU A 147 16.86 4.91 3.65
N LEU A 148 16.77 3.64 4.08
CA LEU A 148 15.69 3.22 4.98
C LEU A 148 15.72 3.99 6.30
N ASP A 149 16.87 4.19 6.95
CA ASP A 149 16.98 5.01 8.18
C ASP A 149 16.31 6.38 7.98
N LYS A 150 16.65 7.10 6.89
CA LYS A 150 16.05 8.40 6.55
C LYS A 150 14.54 8.31 6.27
N LEU A 151 14.08 7.27 5.58
CA LEU A 151 12.66 7.08 5.25
C LEU A 151 11.81 6.70 6.48
N VAL A 152 12.38 5.93 7.41
CA VAL A 152 11.77 5.65 8.73
C VAL A 152 11.67 6.96 9.51
N GLN A 153 12.76 7.71 9.67
CA GLN A 153 12.76 9.01 10.35
C GLN A 153 11.79 10.01 9.72
N GLY A 154 11.63 9.98 8.39
CA GLY A 154 10.75 10.88 7.65
C GLY A 154 9.24 10.66 7.86
N GLY A 155 8.81 9.56 8.50
CA GLY A 155 7.44 9.40 9.01
C GLY A 155 6.28 9.49 8.01
N HIS A 156 6.52 9.33 6.70
CA HIS A 156 5.50 9.48 5.64
C HIS A 156 5.23 8.18 4.86
N LEU A 157 6.09 7.17 5.01
CA LEU A 157 5.94 5.89 4.31
C LEU A 157 4.71 5.12 4.81
N LYS A 158 3.88 4.64 3.89
CA LYS A 158 2.66 3.84 4.16
C LYS A 158 2.80 2.37 3.78
N THR A 159 3.73 2.05 2.88
CA THR A 159 3.97 0.68 2.40
C THR A 159 5.44 0.41 2.15
N LEU A 160 5.95 -0.69 2.70
CA LEU A 160 7.28 -1.24 2.40
C LEU A 160 7.14 -2.64 1.78
N SER A 161 8.05 -3.00 0.88
CA SER A 161 8.06 -4.33 0.24
C SER A 161 9.49 -4.86 0.05
N PHE A 162 9.81 -5.98 0.69
CA PHE A 162 11.07 -6.71 0.49
C PHE A 162 10.85 -7.83 -0.55
N ARG A 163 11.38 -7.60 -1.75
CA ARG A 163 11.43 -8.53 -2.89
C ARG A 163 12.85 -9.12 -3.06
N THR A 164 13.56 -9.26 -1.95
CA THR A 164 14.91 -9.82 -1.85
C THR A 164 14.94 -10.79 -0.67
N ALA A 165 15.74 -11.86 -0.76
CA ALA A 165 16.03 -12.74 0.38
C ALA A 165 17.17 -12.21 1.27
N VAL A 166 17.93 -11.22 0.77
CA VAL A 166 19.14 -10.70 1.43
C VAL A 166 18.81 -9.41 2.17
N TYR A 167 18.21 -9.56 3.34
CA TYR A 167 17.97 -8.53 4.36
C TYR A 167 18.35 -9.08 5.75
N GLY A 168 18.86 -8.24 6.65
CA GLY A 168 19.42 -8.65 7.94
C GLY A 168 18.71 -8.05 9.16
N PRO A 169 19.31 -8.17 10.36
CA PRO A 169 18.74 -7.63 11.60
C PRO A 169 18.45 -6.12 11.55
N LYS A 170 19.25 -5.33 10.81
CA LYS A 170 19.02 -3.88 10.66
C LYS A 170 17.72 -3.59 9.90
N GLU A 171 17.50 -4.26 8.76
CA GLU A 171 16.28 -4.09 7.95
C GLU A 171 15.04 -4.65 8.65
N ILE A 172 15.19 -5.69 9.47
CA ILE A 172 14.14 -6.19 10.36
C ILE A 172 13.79 -5.12 11.40
N GLY A 173 14.79 -4.45 11.98
CA GLY A 173 14.61 -3.26 12.83
C GLY A 173 13.79 -2.16 12.13
N HIS A 174 14.17 -1.77 10.91
CA HIS A 174 13.42 -0.78 10.12
C HIS A 174 11.98 -1.17 9.86
N ALA A 175 11.73 -2.44 9.50
CA ALA A 175 10.37 -2.94 9.30
C ALA A 175 9.54 -2.88 10.58
N CYS A 176 10.14 -3.26 11.71
CA CYS A 176 9.54 -3.17 13.05
C CYS A 176 9.28 -1.71 13.48
N ASP A 177 10.17 -0.78 13.19
CA ASP A 177 9.99 0.63 13.54
C ASP A 177 8.91 1.30 12.69
N LEU A 178 8.88 1.04 11.38
CA LEU A 178 7.76 1.41 10.51
C LEU A 178 6.44 0.83 11.01
N LEU A 179 6.43 -0.44 11.43
CA LEU A 179 5.23 -1.07 12.00
C LEU A 179 4.72 -0.38 13.27
N LYS A 180 5.52 0.39 14.01
CA LYS A 180 5.03 1.22 15.14
C LYS A 180 4.39 2.54 14.69
N GLN A 181 4.80 3.09 13.54
CA GLN A 181 4.38 4.43 13.12
C GLN A 181 2.89 4.52 12.72
N SER A 182 2.20 5.58 13.15
CA SER A 182 0.73 5.70 13.05
C SER A 182 0.19 5.83 11.62
N GLN A 183 1.03 6.22 10.65
CA GLN A 183 0.67 6.32 9.23
C GLN A 183 1.02 5.07 8.40
N PHE A 184 1.89 4.18 8.89
CA PHE A 184 2.30 2.97 8.18
C PHE A 184 1.16 1.95 8.11
N ARG A 185 0.98 1.25 6.99
CA ARG A 185 -0.17 0.35 6.78
C ARG A 185 0.20 -1.05 6.33
N VAL A 186 1.16 -1.21 5.41
CA VAL A 186 1.42 -2.53 4.79
C VAL A 186 2.92 -2.85 4.67
N LEU A 187 3.32 -3.97 5.25
CA LEU A 187 4.60 -4.61 5.00
C LEU A 187 4.40 -5.83 4.08
N ARG A 188 5.19 -5.95 3.02
CA ARG A 188 5.16 -7.12 2.11
C ARG A 188 6.50 -7.83 2.08
N ILE A 189 6.50 -9.12 2.32
CA ILE A 189 7.71 -9.95 2.42
C ILE A 189 7.59 -11.09 1.41
N PHE A 190 8.41 -11.07 0.35
CA PHE A 190 8.36 -12.08 -0.72
C PHE A 190 9.29 -13.27 -0.52
N HIS A 191 10.15 -13.19 0.50
CA HIS A 191 11.03 -14.25 0.95
C HIS A 191 10.93 -14.29 2.48
N PHE A 192 10.24 -15.30 3.02
CA PHE A 192 10.00 -15.41 4.46
C PHE A 192 11.31 -15.55 5.25
N LYS A 193 11.36 -14.90 6.42
CA LYS A 193 12.39 -15.12 7.45
C LYS A 193 11.73 -15.20 8.82
N GLN A 194 12.12 -16.20 9.60
CA GLN A 194 11.53 -16.47 10.92
C GLN A 194 11.75 -15.29 11.87
N GLU A 195 12.92 -14.68 11.81
CA GLU A 195 13.34 -13.58 12.68
C GLU A 195 12.46 -12.34 12.52
N LEU A 196 12.00 -12.06 11.30
CA LEU A 196 11.06 -10.97 11.04
C LEU A 196 9.64 -11.32 11.51
N TYR A 197 9.21 -12.57 11.32
CA TYR A 197 7.92 -13.05 11.84
C TYR A 197 7.90 -12.95 13.38
N ASP A 198 8.90 -13.51 14.06
CA ASP A 198 9.03 -13.50 15.50
C ASP A 198 9.11 -12.07 16.07
N ALA A 199 9.85 -11.17 15.42
CA ALA A 199 9.91 -9.76 15.81
C ALA A 199 8.55 -9.07 15.64
N SER A 200 7.82 -9.35 14.56
CA SER A 200 6.48 -8.80 14.30
C SER A 200 5.44 -9.33 15.30
N MET A 201 5.51 -10.62 15.66
CA MET A 201 4.63 -11.21 16.67
C MET A 201 4.93 -10.66 18.07
N LYS A 202 6.20 -10.47 18.43
CA LYS A 202 6.59 -9.82 19.69
C LYS A 202 6.12 -8.37 19.79
N LEU A 203 6.04 -7.63 18.68
CA LEU A 203 5.42 -6.30 18.67
C LEU A 203 3.91 -6.39 18.93
N TRP A 204 3.21 -7.35 18.30
CA TRP A 204 1.78 -7.57 18.48
C TRP A 204 1.41 -7.94 19.92
N GLU A 205 2.17 -8.84 20.53
CA GLU A 205 2.01 -9.25 21.94
C GLU A 205 2.21 -8.10 22.94
N ARG A 206 3.02 -7.09 22.61
CA ARG A 206 3.37 -5.97 23.49
C ARG A 206 2.55 -4.70 23.24
N GLY A 207 2.02 -4.50 22.04
CA GLY A 207 1.45 -3.24 21.57
C GLY A 207 0.36 -3.46 20.53
N ARG A 208 -0.69 -4.21 20.89
CA ARG A 208 -1.82 -4.54 19.99
C ARG A 208 -2.44 -3.29 19.35
N SER A 209 -2.56 -2.20 20.12
CA SER A 209 -3.03 -0.88 19.67
C SER A 209 -2.19 -0.27 18.55
N ASP A 210 -0.87 -0.42 18.64
CA ASP A 210 0.06 0.23 17.71
C ASP A 210 0.02 -0.43 16.34
N LEU A 211 -0.39 -1.71 16.27
CA LEU A 211 -0.52 -2.44 15.02
C LEU A 211 -1.94 -2.39 14.43
N THR A 212 -2.91 -1.78 15.08
CA THR A 212 -4.30 -1.68 14.59
C THR A 212 -4.35 -1.09 13.17
N ASN A 213 -5.13 -1.72 12.29
CA ASN A 213 -5.26 -1.39 10.86
C ASN A 213 -3.98 -1.61 10.01
N LYS A 214 -2.99 -2.35 10.52
CA LYS A 214 -1.79 -2.73 9.76
C LYS A 214 -1.89 -4.16 9.23
N LYS A 215 -1.15 -4.44 8.17
CA LYS A 215 -1.16 -5.72 7.45
C LYS A 215 0.28 -6.14 7.17
N ILE A 216 0.62 -7.41 7.45
CA ILE A 216 1.86 -8.03 6.99
C ILE A 216 1.49 -9.14 6.00
N GLU A 217 1.94 -9.01 4.76
CA GLU A 217 1.70 -9.96 3.68
C GLU A 217 2.97 -10.77 3.43
N PHE A 218 2.95 -12.07 3.74
CA PHE A 218 4.02 -13.03 3.43
C PHE A 218 3.67 -13.79 2.15
N PHE A 219 4.50 -13.64 1.11
CA PHE A 219 4.37 -14.36 -0.17
C PHE A 219 5.40 -15.49 -0.25
N ASN A 220 5.11 -16.50 -1.07
CA ASN A 220 5.93 -17.71 -1.25
C ASN A 220 6.18 -18.47 0.06
N PHE A 221 5.24 -18.37 0.99
CA PHE A 221 5.29 -18.97 2.31
C PHE A 221 4.79 -20.42 2.31
N THR A 222 5.47 -21.34 3.00
CA THR A 222 5.02 -22.72 3.18
C THR A 222 4.51 -22.96 4.61
N PRO A 223 3.30 -23.55 4.81
CA PRO A 223 2.64 -23.64 6.13
C PRO A 223 3.49 -24.20 7.28
N HIS A 224 4.39 -25.14 7.01
CA HIS A 224 5.26 -25.77 8.02
C HIS A 224 6.28 -24.81 8.66
N GLN A 225 6.44 -23.59 8.13
CA GLN A 225 7.35 -22.58 8.66
C GLN A 225 6.81 -21.85 9.90
N ILE A 226 5.48 -21.80 10.12
CA ILE A 226 4.90 -21.19 11.32
C ILE A 226 4.55 -22.29 12.34
N LYS A 227 5.21 -22.25 13.50
CA LYS A 227 4.95 -23.17 14.63
C LYS A 227 3.75 -22.80 15.49
N ASP A 228 3.25 -21.56 15.40
CA ASP A 228 2.12 -21.07 16.20
C ASP A 228 1.22 -20.16 15.36
N THR A 229 0.06 -20.69 14.96
CA THR A 229 -0.95 -19.99 14.15
C THR A 229 -2.03 -19.29 15.00
N ARG A 230 -1.97 -19.37 16.33
CA ARG A 230 -3.09 -19.00 17.22
C ARG A 230 -3.19 -17.51 17.59
N LYS A 231 -2.30 -16.66 17.09
CA LYS A 231 -2.05 -15.32 17.67
C LYS A 231 -2.45 -14.11 16.81
N ALA A 232 -2.81 -14.29 15.54
CA ALA A 232 -3.28 -13.22 14.67
C ALA A 232 -4.36 -13.74 13.73
N ASP A 233 -5.10 -12.84 13.06
CA ASP A 233 -5.98 -13.20 11.95
C ASP A 233 -5.14 -13.52 10.71
N ILE A 234 -4.54 -14.72 10.75
CA ILE A 234 -3.72 -15.31 9.70
C ILE A 234 -4.67 -15.80 8.60
N THR A 235 -5.11 -14.88 7.75
CA THR A 235 -5.94 -15.20 6.60
C THR A 235 -5.06 -15.71 5.46
N ARG A 236 -5.23 -16.98 5.07
CA ARG A 236 -4.63 -17.51 3.85
C ARG A 236 -5.36 -16.94 2.63
N LYS A 237 -4.73 -16.01 1.90
CA LYS A 237 -5.34 -15.36 0.72
C LYS A 237 -5.32 -16.26 -0.52
N ASN A 238 -4.30 -17.11 -0.64
CA ASN A 238 -4.19 -18.17 -1.66
C ASN A 238 -3.17 -19.23 -1.19
N THR A 239 -2.87 -20.21 -2.04
CA THR A 239 -1.90 -21.29 -1.73
C THR A 239 -0.55 -20.77 -1.21
N ASN A 240 -0.06 -19.65 -1.75
CA ASN A 240 1.31 -19.15 -1.53
C ASN A 240 1.36 -17.81 -0.77
N THR A 241 0.22 -17.28 -0.30
CA THR A 241 0.13 -15.96 0.34
C THR A 241 -0.62 -16.03 1.67
N VAL A 242 0.07 -15.64 2.74
CA VAL A 242 -0.49 -15.49 4.08
C VAL A 242 -0.53 -14.01 4.44
N VAL A 243 -1.69 -13.55 4.92
CA VAL A 243 -1.88 -12.19 5.39
C VAL A 243 -2.12 -12.25 6.89
N CYS A 244 -1.18 -11.75 7.68
CA CYS A 244 -1.42 -11.43 9.08
C CYS A 244 -2.09 -10.07 9.11
N LYS A 245 -3.39 -10.05 9.42
CA LYS A 245 -4.10 -8.80 9.70
C LYS A 245 -4.07 -8.50 11.19
N PHE A 246 -3.97 -7.22 11.49
CA PHE A 246 -4.04 -6.68 12.84
C PHE A 246 -5.32 -5.82 12.93
N GLU A 247 -6.46 -6.48 13.04
CA GLU A 247 -7.76 -5.82 13.19
C GLU A 247 -8.05 -5.55 14.68
N GLU A 248 -8.64 -4.38 14.96
CA GLU A 248 -9.46 -4.19 16.16
C GLU A 248 -10.76 -4.95 15.91
N GLU A 249 -11.19 -5.79 16.85
CA GLU A 249 -12.47 -6.47 16.76
C GLU A 249 -13.59 -5.43 16.55
N THR A 250 -14.37 -5.60 15.48
CA THR A 250 -15.66 -4.92 15.20
C THR A 250 -15.66 -3.41 14.86
N GLY A 251 -14.50 -2.76 14.68
CA GLY A 251 -14.44 -1.30 14.43
C GLY A 251 -14.91 -0.82 13.04
N ILE A 252 -14.58 -1.55 11.95
CA ILE A 252 -14.76 -1.04 10.57
C ILE A 252 -16.22 -1.04 10.12
N VAL A 253 -16.99 -2.09 10.44
CA VAL A 253 -18.43 -2.15 10.15
C VAL A 253 -19.14 -1.03 10.90
N SER A 254 -18.80 -0.83 12.18
CA SER A 254 -19.35 0.24 13.02
C SER A 254 -19.09 1.63 12.46
N ARG A 255 -17.89 1.91 11.94
CA ARG A 255 -17.55 3.21 11.31
C ARG A 255 -18.22 3.43 9.95
N LEU A 256 -18.35 2.41 9.11
CA LEU A 256 -19.09 2.52 7.84
C LEU A 256 -20.59 2.71 8.09
N THR A 257 -21.17 2.00 9.06
CA THR A 257 -22.55 2.22 9.52
C THR A 257 -22.74 3.61 10.11
N PHE A 258 -21.77 4.14 10.88
CA PHE A 258 -21.82 5.50 11.42
C PHE A 258 -21.79 6.58 10.31
N ILE A 259 -20.90 6.45 9.31
CA ILE A 259 -20.84 7.37 8.17
C ILE A 259 -22.12 7.29 7.31
N TYR A 260 -22.65 6.08 7.11
CA TYR A 260 -23.92 5.87 6.41
C TYR A 260 -25.10 6.50 7.17
N ASN A 261 -25.15 6.35 8.49
CA ASN A 261 -26.19 6.95 9.33
C ASN A 261 -26.08 8.48 9.43
N LEU A 262 -24.86 9.05 9.41
CA LEU A 262 -24.62 10.49 9.30
C LEU A 262 -25.17 11.05 7.98
N ALA A 263 -24.84 10.40 6.85
CA ALA A 263 -25.37 10.80 5.54
C ALA A 263 -26.91 10.69 5.45
N LYS A 264 -27.52 9.81 6.26
CA LYS A 264 -28.97 9.64 6.38
C LYS A 264 -29.64 10.64 7.34
N ALA A 265 -28.88 11.26 8.23
CA ALA A 265 -29.40 12.26 9.17
C ALA A 265 -29.59 13.65 8.53
N ASP A 266 -28.75 13.99 7.54
CA ASP A 266 -28.82 15.24 6.76
C ASP A 266 -29.89 15.24 5.65
N THR A 267 -30.69 14.18 5.53
CA THR A 267 -31.72 14.03 4.49
C THR A 267 -33.07 13.63 5.09
N GLN A 268 -33.74 14.57 5.75
CA GLN A 268 -35.18 14.50 5.95
C GLN A 268 -35.90 14.67 4.61
N ASP A 269 -36.14 13.57 3.90
CA ASP A 269 -37.52 13.09 3.63
C ASP A 269 -37.55 11.81 2.76
N ILE A 270 -38.66 11.07 2.90
CA ILE A 270 -39.09 9.87 2.14
C ILE A 270 -38.48 8.52 2.59
N ALA A 271 -39.39 7.58 2.90
CA ALA A 271 -39.14 6.18 3.33
C ALA A 271 -38.75 5.25 2.14
N VAL A 272 -38.38 3.96 2.26
CA VAL A 272 -39.14 2.82 2.81
C VAL A 272 -38.20 1.63 3.15
N VAL A 273 -38.69 0.78 4.05
CA VAL A 273 -38.29 -0.61 4.46
C VAL A 273 -38.03 -1.53 3.21
N VAL A 274 -37.40 -2.71 3.20
CA VAL A 274 -37.22 -3.83 4.17
C VAL A 274 -35.95 -4.64 3.82
N LEU A 275 -35.24 -5.21 4.82
CA LEU A 275 -34.91 -6.66 4.91
C LEU A 275 -34.06 -7.02 6.14
N ALA A 276 -34.74 -7.51 7.18
CA ALA A 276 -34.21 -8.52 8.08
C ALA A 276 -34.45 -9.93 7.47
N ASP A 277 -34.04 -10.98 8.19
CA ASP A 277 -34.16 -12.40 7.81
C ASP A 277 -33.38 -12.87 6.57
N ARG A 278 -32.19 -13.43 6.83
CA ARG A 278 -31.90 -14.87 6.63
C ARG A 278 -30.46 -15.19 7.01
N LEU A 279 -30.28 -15.97 8.09
CA LEU A 279 -29.26 -17.02 8.22
C LEU A 279 -29.55 -17.87 9.47
N ASN A 280 -30.67 -18.60 9.43
CA ASN A 280 -30.88 -19.74 10.33
C ASN A 280 -30.12 -20.95 9.76
N LEU A 281 -29.03 -21.35 10.41
CA LEU A 281 -28.38 -22.64 10.20
C LEU A 281 -27.95 -23.22 11.55
N THR A 282 -28.82 -24.04 12.12
CA THR A 282 -28.46 -25.06 13.12
C THR A 282 -28.68 -26.44 12.52
N PHE A 283 -27.79 -27.37 12.86
CA PHE A 283 -27.65 -28.67 12.20
C PHE A 283 -28.78 -29.65 12.53
N LYS A 284 -29.30 -30.32 11.50
CA LYS A 284 -29.31 -31.79 11.39
C LYS A 284 -29.56 -32.23 9.95
#